data_AF-A0A8S9DZP4-F1
#
_entry.id   AF-A0A8S9DZP4-F1
#
_cell.length_a   1.000
_cell.length_b   1.000
_cell.length_c   1.000
_cell.angle_alpha   90.00
_cell.angle_beta   90.00
_cell.angle_gamma   90.00
#
_symmetry.space_group_name_H-M   'P 1'
#
loop_
_entity.id
_entity.type
_entity.pdbx_description
1 polymer ?
#
loop_
_entity_poly.entity_id
_entity_poly.type
_entity_poly.pdbx_seq_one_letter_code
_entity_poly.pdbx_strand_id
1 'polypeptide(L)'
;MLRYLLLPIIALILSAPVRADNTADTAQAGINYATLYGNRFELAAADDTADKTPDVRRDKEASDDKPLFEERWFTANKMHKYLGIGSIGAAALTLLAPKEEDGAHEFLARTAAALGVGAVATGLTFHWNDFDLSEGFKNPDNTHMLLTTLGTLGFLYAVSKAPEAHGGVGAASAIGMLVGIKMTW
;
A
#
# COMPACT_ATOMS: atom_id res chain seq x y z
N MET A 1 14.10 17.53 14.92
CA MET A 1 12.87 18.35 15.01
C MET A 1 11.89 18.13 13.86
N LEU A 2 12.36 17.96 12.61
CA LEU A 2 11.47 17.75 11.44
C LEU A 2 10.56 16.50 11.51
N ARG A 3 10.98 15.46 12.25
CA ARG A 3 10.25 14.18 12.41
C ARG A 3 8.91 14.32 13.13
N TYR A 4 8.71 15.35 13.96
CA TYR A 4 7.45 15.60 14.67
C TYR A 4 6.49 16.54 13.93
N LEU A 5 6.94 17.14 12.82
CA LEU A 5 6.10 18.01 11.96
C LEU A 5 5.29 17.20 10.94
N LEU A 6 5.63 15.94 10.68
CA LEU A 6 4.89 15.08 9.73
C LEU A 6 3.58 14.52 10.30
N LEU A 7 3.52 14.24 11.60
CA LEU A 7 2.30 13.81 12.30
C LEU A 7 1.11 14.78 12.16
N PRO A 8 1.28 16.11 12.36
CA PRO A 8 0.20 17.06 12.11
C PRO A 8 -0.08 17.23 10.62
N ILE A 9 0.88 17.05 9.71
CA ILE A 9 0.66 17.10 8.25
C ILE A 9 -0.19 15.91 7.79
N ILE A 10 0.06 14.70 8.29
CA ILE A 10 -0.77 13.51 8.01
C ILE A 10 -2.19 13.72 8.58
N ALA A 11 -2.33 14.29 9.78
CA ALA A 11 -3.63 14.68 10.33
C ALA A 11 -4.32 15.82 9.53
N LEU A 12 -3.55 16.72 8.91
CA LEU A 12 -4.04 17.79 8.04
C LEU A 12 -4.50 17.25 6.67
N ILE A 13 -3.78 16.27 6.11
CA ILE A 13 -4.12 15.60 4.86
C ILE A 13 -5.38 14.74 5.04
N LEU A 14 -5.56 14.14 6.23
CA LEU A 14 -6.80 13.45 6.62
C LEU A 14 -7.99 14.40 6.85
N SER A 15 -7.79 15.73 6.83
CA SER A 15 -8.85 16.72 7.10
C SER A 15 -9.19 17.66 5.94
N ALA A 16 -8.61 17.49 4.73
CA ALA A 16 -8.89 18.35 3.59
C ALA A 16 -9.79 17.68 2.52
N PRO A 17 -10.98 18.23 2.19
CA PRO A 17 -11.70 17.87 0.98
C PRO A 17 -11.33 18.86 -0.14
N VAL A 18 -10.52 18.44 -1.11
CA VAL A 18 -10.27 19.23 -2.33
C VAL A 18 -10.96 18.58 -3.52
N ARG A 19 -11.81 19.39 -4.16
CA ARG A 19 -12.68 19.04 -5.29
C ARG A 19 -11.84 18.53 -6.46
N ALA A 20 -12.08 17.30 -6.91
CA ALA A 20 -11.62 16.79 -8.19
C ALA A 20 -12.82 16.69 -9.13
N ASP A 21 -12.78 17.43 -10.25
CA ASP A 21 -13.74 17.35 -11.34
C ASP A 21 -13.54 16.06 -12.14
N ASN A 22 -14.66 15.53 -12.62
CA ASN A 22 -14.81 14.13 -13.02
C ASN A 22 -14.89 13.98 -14.54
N THR A 23 -13.98 13.22 -15.13
CA THR A 23 -14.22 12.60 -16.45
C THR A 23 -13.78 11.13 -16.42
N ALA A 24 -14.71 10.25 -16.84
CA ALA A 24 -14.55 8.80 -16.90
C ALA A 24 -13.38 8.35 -17.80
N ASP A 25 -12.95 9.21 -18.73
CA ASP A 25 -11.81 8.98 -19.62
C ASP A 25 -10.49 8.77 -18.86
N THR A 26 -10.35 9.38 -17.68
CA THR A 26 -9.12 9.30 -16.86
C THR A 26 -8.94 7.92 -16.21
N ALA A 27 -10.04 7.25 -15.85
CA ALA A 27 -10.03 5.92 -15.24
C ALA A 27 -9.67 4.84 -16.27
N GLN A 28 -10.22 4.94 -17.49
CA GLN A 28 -9.92 4.03 -18.59
C GLN A 28 -8.47 4.20 -19.07
N ALA A 29 -7.95 5.43 -19.09
CA ALA A 29 -6.54 5.69 -19.38
C ALA A 29 -5.61 5.04 -18.35
N GLY A 30 -5.96 5.08 -17.06
CA GLY A 30 -5.22 4.41 -15.99
C GLY A 30 -5.20 2.88 -16.11
N ILE A 31 -6.35 2.27 -16.42
CA ILE A 31 -6.45 0.81 -16.67
C ILE A 31 -5.60 0.41 -17.87
N ASN A 32 -5.69 1.15 -18.98
CA ASN A 32 -4.91 0.88 -20.19
C ASN A 32 -3.40 1.03 -19.92
N TYR A 33 -2.99 1.99 -19.09
CA TYR A 33 -1.59 2.17 -18.68
C TYR A 33 -1.10 1.00 -17.81
N ALA A 34 -1.90 0.55 -16.84
CA ALA A 34 -1.58 -0.62 -16.02
C ALA A 34 -1.47 -1.91 -16.85
N THR A 35 -2.30 -2.07 -17.90
CA THR A 35 -2.21 -3.22 -18.83
C THR A 35 -0.99 -3.14 -19.75
N LEU A 36 -0.63 -1.96 -20.25
CA LEU A 36 0.52 -1.75 -21.15
C LEU A 36 1.87 -1.98 -20.46
N TYR A 37 2.00 -1.56 -19.20
CA TYR A 37 3.23 -1.77 -18.41
C TYR A 37 3.18 -3.08 -17.60
N GLY A 38 2.01 -3.69 -17.46
CA GLY A 38 1.73 -5.00 -16.86
C GLY A 38 2.62 -6.15 -17.36
N ASN A 39 2.91 -6.16 -18.66
CA ASN A 39 3.57 -7.27 -19.33
C ASN A 39 5.11 -7.28 -19.17
N ARG A 40 5.69 -6.39 -18.35
CA ARG A 40 7.13 -6.40 -18.01
C ARG A 40 7.40 -6.63 -16.51
N PHE A 41 6.39 -6.97 -15.72
CA PHE A 41 6.58 -7.28 -14.31
C PHE A 41 7.02 -8.74 -14.14
N GLU A 42 8.33 -8.97 -14.19
CA GLU A 42 8.88 -10.17 -13.56
C GLU A 42 8.64 -10.05 -12.05
N LEU A 43 7.95 -11.05 -11.48
CA LEU A 43 7.77 -11.20 -10.04
C LEU A 43 9.15 -11.41 -9.40
N ALA A 44 9.77 -10.34 -8.92
CA ALA A 44 10.83 -10.44 -7.94
C ALA A 44 10.18 -10.92 -6.63
N ALA A 45 10.60 -12.09 -6.17
CA ALA A 45 10.31 -12.55 -4.82
C ALA A 45 11.31 -11.85 -3.89
N ALA A 46 10.85 -10.86 -3.14
CA ALA A 46 11.60 -10.35 -2.00
C ALA A 46 11.44 -11.32 -0.82
N ASP A 47 12.27 -12.36 -0.82
CA ASP A 47 12.75 -12.99 0.42
C ASP A 47 14.02 -12.26 0.88
N ASP A 48 14.25 -12.30 2.19
CA ASP A 48 15.44 -11.83 2.92
C ASP A 48 15.64 -10.32 3.11
N THR A 49 15.22 -9.82 4.29
CA THR A 49 16.11 -9.03 5.16
C THR A 49 15.66 -9.13 6.63
N ALA A 50 15.81 -10.31 7.22
CA ALA A 50 16.07 -10.39 8.66
C ALA A 50 17.59 -10.49 8.85
N ASP A 51 18.16 -9.56 9.62
CA ASP A 51 19.56 -9.45 10.04
C ASP A 51 20.62 -9.09 8.98
N LYS A 52 20.89 -7.78 8.87
CA LYS A 52 22.22 -7.28 8.52
C LYS A 52 22.86 -6.64 9.75
N THR A 53 23.40 -7.48 10.64
CA THR A 53 24.53 -7.08 11.50
C THR A 53 25.79 -7.76 10.96
N PRO A 54 26.89 -7.03 10.70
CA PRO A 54 28.14 -7.67 10.33
C PRO A 54 28.88 -8.01 11.62
N ASP A 55 29.10 -9.30 11.91
CA ASP A 55 30.10 -9.69 12.90
C ASP A 55 31.07 -10.75 12.38
N VAL A 56 32.27 -10.60 12.89
CA VAL A 56 33.59 -11.00 12.45
C VAL A 56 33.83 -12.49 12.71
N ARG A 57 34.42 -13.16 11.70
CA ARG A 57 35.24 -14.38 11.76
C ARG A 57 35.20 -15.19 13.08
N ARG A 58 34.66 -16.41 13.01
CA ARG A 58 35.28 -17.57 13.67
C ARG A 58 34.82 -18.87 13.04
N ASP A 59 35.76 -19.56 12.42
CA ASP A 59 35.64 -20.96 12.05
C ASP A 59 35.39 -21.79 13.32
N LYS A 60 34.23 -22.46 13.40
CA LYS A 60 34.02 -23.61 14.26
C LYS A 60 32.91 -24.49 13.68
N GLU A 61 33.28 -25.75 13.52
CA GLU A 61 32.53 -26.93 13.06
C GLU A 61 31.01 -26.78 12.97
N ALA A 62 30.49 -27.00 11.76
CA ALA A 62 29.07 -27.12 11.49
C ALA A 62 28.52 -28.37 12.18
N SER A 63 27.92 -28.21 13.35
CA SER A 63 26.93 -29.15 13.84
C SER A 63 25.70 -29.05 12.94
N ASP A 64 25.29 -30.17 12.35
CA ASP A 64 24.18 -30.33 11.40
C ASP A 64 22.78 -30.18 12.06
N ASP A 65 22.71 -29.43 13.15
CA ASP A 65 21.53 -29.25 14.00
C ASP A 65 21.13 -27.78 14.03
N LYS A 66 21.05 -27.16 12.83
CA LYS A 66 20.44 -25.84 12.71
C LYS A 66 18.94 -26.03 12.96
N PRO A 67 18.33 -25.27 13.89
CA PRO A 67 16.89 -25.33 14.08
C PRO A 67 16.20 -25.05 12.74
N LEU A 68 15.23 -25.90 12.38
CA LEU A 68 14.36 -25.66 11.23
C LEU A 68 13.74 -24.26 11.41
N PHE A 69 13.88 -23.41 10.40
CA PHE A 69 13.25 -22.10 10.41
C PHE A 69 11.73 -22.29 10.48
N GLU A 70 11.15 -22.00 11.64
CA GLU A 70 9.70 -21.97 11.81
C GLU A 70 9.20 -20.54 11.58
N GLU A 71 8.54 -20.33 10.44
CA GLU A 71 7.96 -19.03 10.14
C GLU A 71 6.81 -18.74 11.11
N ARG A 72 6.90 -17.63 11.86
CA ARG A 72 5.81 -17.22 12.76
C ARG A 72 4.58 -16.87 11.93
N TRP A 73 3.43 -17.44 12.27
CA TRP A 73 2.17 -17.19 11.55
C TRP A 73 1.70 -15.74 11.67
N PHE A 74 2.10 -15.02 12.73
CA PHE A 74 1.81 -13.60 12.93
C PHE A 74 3.09 -12.80 13.20
N THR A 75 3.36 -11.81 12.34
CA THR A 75 4.44 -10.83 12.49
C THR A 75 3.94 -9.44 12.05
N ALA A 76 4.63 -8.39 12.47
CA ALA A 76 4.37 -7.02 12.04
C ALA A 76 4.32 -6.89 10.51
N ASN A 77 5.33 -7.43 9.82
CA ASN A 77 5.42 -7.41 8.36
C ASN A 77 4.26 -8.18 7.71
N LYS A 78 3.89 -9.35 8.25
CA LYS A 78 2.74 -10.12 7.76
C LYS A 78 1.43 -9.35 7.91
N MET A 79 1.22 -8.69 9.05
CA MET A 79 0.02 -7.90 9.27
C MET A 79 -0.07 -6.74 8.27
N HIS A 80 1.00 -5.96 8.11
CA HIS A 80 1.04 -4.87 7.11
C HIS A 80 0.76 -5.39 5.69
N LYS A 81 1.46 -6.46 5.29
CA LYS A 81 1.30 -7.13 3.98
C LYS A 81 -0.14 -7.60 3.74
N TYR A 82 -0.76 -8.29 4.70
CA TYR A 82 -2.11 -8.80 4.52
C TYR A 82 -3.17 -7.69 4.52
N LEU A 83 -2.98 -6.62 5.30
CA LEU A 83 -3.86 -5.45 5.24
C LEU A 83 -3.76 -4.76 3.87
N GLY A 84 -2.54 -4.58 3.34
CA GLY A 84 -2.32 -3.98 2.02
C GLY A 84 -2.92 -4.82 0.88
N ILE A 85 -2.64 -6.12 0.85
CA ILE A 85 -3.20 -7.04 -0.15
C ILE A 85 -4.72 -7.15 -0.01
N GLY A 86 -5.24 -7.22 1.22
CA GLY A 86 -6.67 -7.23 1.49
C GLY A 86 -7.37 -5.97 0.99
N SER A 87 -6.75 -4.80 1.16
CA SER A 87 -7.26 -3.53 0.63
C SER A 87 -7.39 -3.56 -0.89
N ILE A 88 -6.33 -3.95 -1.60
CA ILE A 88 -6.34 -4.08 -3.07
C ILE A 88 -7.34 -5.15 -3.54
N GLY A 89 -7.40 -6.29 -2.84
CA GLY A 89 -8.34 -7.36 -3.14
C GLY A 89 -9.79 -6.89 -3.02
N ALA A 90 -10.13 -6.20 -1.93
CA ALA A 90 -11.44 -5.60 -1.74
C ALA A 90 -11.74 -4.52 -2.79
N ALA A 91 -10.76 -3.69 -3.17
CA ALA A 91 -10.91 -2.71 -4.24
C ALA A 91 -11.17 -3.37 -5.60
N ALA A 92 -10.47 -4.46 -5.92
CA ALA A 92 -10.72 -5.23 -7.14
C ALA A 92 -12.12 -5.85 -7.16
N LEU A 93 -12.57 -6.42 -6.03
CA LEU A 93 -13.93 -6.94 -5.90
C LEU A 93 -14.99 -5.83 -5.99
N THR A 94 -14.70 -4.63 -5.48
CA THR A 94 -15.56 -3.44 -5.61
C THR A 94 -15.84 -3.11 -7.08
N LEU A 95 -14.84 -3.22 -7.96
CA LEU A 95 -15.00 -2.96 -9.39
C LEU A 95 -15.98 -3.95 -10.05
N LEU A 96 -16.00 -5.19 -9.58
CA LEU A 96 -16.84 -6.27 -10.11
C LEU A 96 -18.25 -6.29 -9.49
N ALA A 97 -18.42 -5.66 -8.33
CA ALA A 97 -19.66 -5.72 -7.57
C ALA A 97 -20.82 -4.96 -8.23
N PRO A 98 -22.07 -5.46 -8.09
CA PRO A 98 -23.27 -4.71 -8.45
C PRO A 98 -23.35 -3.37 -7.71
N LYS A 99 -23.73 -2.31 -8.43
CA LYS A 99 -23.78 -0.93 -7.92
C LYS A 99 -25.16 -0.60 -7.32
N GLU A 100 -25.62 -1.48 -6.45
CA GLU A 100 -26.84 -1.31 -5.67
C GLU A 100 -26.54 -0.40 -4.47
N GLU A 101 -27.49 0.46 -4.11
CA GLU A 101 -27.42 1.29 -2.89
C GLU A 101 -27.33 0.39 -1.66
N ASP A 102 -26.44 0.72 -0.71
CA ASP A 102 -26.11 -0.11 0.46
C ASP A 102 -25.67 -1.56 0.11
N GLY A 103 -25.26 -1.79 -1.14
CA GLY A 103 -24.94 -3.10 -1.66
C GLY A 103 -23.47 -3.51 -1.53
N ALA A 104 -23.12 -4.61 -2.19
CA ALA A 104 -21.77 -5.17 -2.16
C ALA A 104 -20.69 -4.18 -2.62
N HIS A 105 -20.97 -3.34 -3.62
CA HIS A 105 -20.03 -2.32 -4.09
C HIS A 105 -19.63 -1.35 -2.97
N GLU A 106 -20.61 -0.79 -2.26
CA GLU A 106 -20.37 0.15 -1.16
C GLU A 106 -19.64 -0.52 0.01
N PHE A 107 -20.08 -1.72 0.40
CA PHE A 107 -19.45 -2.49 1.47
C PHE A 107 -17.98 -2.81 1.17
N LEU A 108 -17.69 -3.29 -0.04
CA LEU A 108 -16.33 -3.64 -0.46
C LEU A 108 -15.45 -2.39 -0.59
N ALA A 109 -16.01 -1.25 -1.06
CA ALA A 109 -15.28 0.02 -1.15
C ALA A 109 -14.86 0.52 0.24
N ARG A 110 -15.79 0.49 1.21
CA ARG A 110 -15.52 0.85 2.62
C ARG A 110 -14.51 -0.11 3.25
N THR A 111 -14.62 -1.41 2.94
CA THR A 111 -13.67 -2.43 3.39
C THR A 111 -12.26 -2.16 2.83
N ALA A 112 -12.15 -1.86 1.53
CA ALA A 112 -10.88 -1.52 0.90
C ALA A 112 -10.22 -0.31 1.57
N ALA A 113 -10.99 0.76 1.81
CA ALA A 113 -10.51 1.95 2.50
C ALA A 113 -10.06 1.65 3.94
N ALA A 114 -10.86 0.91 4.72
CA ALA A 114 -10.52 0.55 6.09
C ALA A 114 -9.26 -0.31 6.19
N LEU A 115 -9.12 -1.31 5.32
CA LEU A 115 -7.91 -2.14 5.24
C LEU A 115 -6.69 -1.32 4.80
N GLY A 116 -6.86 -0.39 3.86
CA GLY A 116 -5.81 0.52 3.43
C GLY A 116 -5.32 1.41 4.57
N VAL A 117 -6.24 1.97 5.36
CA VAL A 117 -5.89 2.73 6.59
C VAL A 117 -5.11 1.86 7.57
N GLY A 118 -5.55 0.61 7.79
CA GLY A 118 -4.81 -0.35 8.60
C GLY A 118 -3.40 -0.62 8.06
N ALA A 119 -3.26 -0.79 6.75
CA ALA A 119 -1.96 -1.00 6.09
C ALA A 119 -1.03 0.21 6.28
N VAL A 120 -1.53 1.43 6.06
CA VAL A 120 -0.76 2.67 6.28
C VAL A 120 -0.36 2.81 7.74
N ALA A 121 -1.28 2.60 8.68
CA ALA A 121 -1.01 2.72 10.11
C ALA A 121 0.07 1.72 10.56
N THR A 122 -0.06 0.45 10.14
CA THR A 122 0.92 -0.59 10.47
C THR A 122 2.26 -0.39 9.77
N GLY A 123 2.26 0.09 8.52
CA GLY A 123 3.47 0.47 7.78
C GLY A 123 4.23 1.60 8.48
N LEU A 124 3.53 2.69 8.80
CA LEU A 124 4.11 3.79 9.57
C LEU A 124 4.60 3.37 10.96
N THR A 125 4.00 2.35 11.57
CA THR A 125 4.40 1.90 12.91
C THR A 125 5.65 1.03 12.87
N PHE A 126 5.74 0.09 11.91
CA PHE A 126 6.79 -0.93 11.89
C PHE A 126 7.94 -0.61 10.93
N HIS A 127 7.71 0.22 9.91
CA HIS A 127 8.66 0.56 8.86
C HIS A 127 9.08 2.03 8.87
N TRP A 128 8.83 2.76 9.96
CA TRP A 128 9.18 4.18 10.07
C TRP A 128 10.66 4.48 9.79
N ASN A 129 11.54 3.56 10.19
CA ASN A 129 12.98 3.74 10.05
C ASN A 129 13.50 3.47 8.63
N ASP A 130 12.65 2.89 7.76
CA ASP A 130 12.98 2.64 6.36
C ASP A 130 12.80 3.93 5.51
N PHE A 131 12.10 4.92 6.07
CA PHE A 131 11.89 6.23 5.44
C PHE A 131 13.13 7.14 5.52
N ASP A 132 13.69 7.49 4.37
CA ASP A 132 14.83 8.40 4.26
C ASP A 132 14.56 9.58 3.31
N LEU A 133 14.13 10.71 3.87
CA LEU A 133 13.88 11.95 3.11
C LEU A 133 15.08 12.43 2.27
N SER A 134 16.32 12.10 2.65
CA SER A 134 17.50 12.54 1.90
C SER A 134 17.61 11.87 0.53
N GLU A 135 17.05 10.67 0.40
CA GLU A 135 17.03 9.91 -0.85
C GLU A 135 15.80 10.20 -1.72
N GLY A 136 14.78 10.86 -1.18
CA GLY A 136 13.58 11.29 -1.91
C GLY A 136 12.93 10.14 -2.69
N PHE A 137 12.59 10.36 -3.97
CA PHE A 137 11.98 9.34 -4.84
C PHE A 137 12.95 8.25 -5.34
N LYS A 138 14.25 8.36 -5.04
CA LYS A 138 15.22 7.31 -5.43
C LYS A 138 15.15 6.11 -4.48
N ASN A 139 14.67 6.35 -3.25
CA ASN A 139 14.43 5.29 -2.29
C ASN A 139 13.07 4.62 -2.58
N PRO A 140 13.06 3.30 -2.79
CA PRO A 140 11.83 2.55 -3.05
C PRO A 140 10.83 2.61 -1.88
N ASP A 141 11.29 2.60 -0.63
CA ASP A 141 10.44 2.66 0.56
C ASP A 141 9.73 4.01 0.68
N ASN A 142 10.42 5.11 0.37
CA ASN A 142 9.77 6.43 0.29
C ASN A 142 8.65 6.46 -0.75
N THR A 143 8.91 5.88 -1.92
CA THR A 143 7.94 5.86 -3.04
C THR A 143 6.76 4.95 -2.71
N HIS A 144 7.02 3.79 -2.09
CA HIS A 144 6.00 2.90 -1.57
C HIS A 144 5.11 3.62 -0.55
N MET A 145 5.70 4.22 0.48
CA MET A 145 4.97 4.94 1.52
C MET A 145 4.11 6.06 0.93
N LEU A 146 4.66 6.87 0.03
CA LEU A 146 3.91 7.96 -0.59
C LEU A 146 2.73 7.44 -1.42
N LEU A 147 2.98 6.53 -2.37
CA LEU A 147 1.96 6.06 -3.29
C LEU A 147 0.85 5.26 -2.60
N THR A 148 1.21 4.41 -1.62
CA THR A 148 0.23 3.64 -0.88
C THR A 148 -0.58 4.50 0.10
N THR A 149 0.03 5.53 0.70
CA THR A 149 -0.69 6.51 1.53
C THR A 149 -1.63 7.37 0.68
N LEU A 150 -1.16 7.93 -0.43
CA LEU A 150 -2.00 8.71 -1.34
C LEU A 150 -3.14 7.88 -1.93
N GLY A 151 -2.88 6.62 -2.30
CA GLY A 151 -3.93 5.71 -2.75
C GLY A 151 -4.95 5.42 -1.66
N THR A 152 -4.53 5.18 -0.42
CA THR A 152 -5.45 5.01 0.71
C THR A 152 -6.31 6.25 0.95
N LEU A 153 -5.71 7.45 0.89
CA LEU A 153 -6.43 8.72 0.99
C LEU A 153 -7.43 8.91 -0.15
N GLY A 154 -7.05 8.51 -1.37
CA GLY A 154 -7.94 8.54 -2.52
C GLY A 154 -9.11 7.57 -2.40
N PHE A 155 -8.92 6.38 -1.80
CA PHE A 155 -10.05 5.51 -1.45
C PHE A 155 -10.99 6.15 -0.43
N LEU A 156 -10.45 6.74 0.65
CA LEU A 156 -11.28 7.46 1.62
C LEU A 156 -12.06 8.60 0.96
N TYR A 157 -11.42 9.37 0.09
CA TYR A 157 -12.07 10.42 -0.68
C TYR A 157 -13.18 9.86 -1.57
N ALA A 158 -12.90 8.81 -2.34
CA ALA A 158 -13.89 8.17 -3.22
C ALA A 158 -15.10 7.68 -2.42
N VAL A 159 -14.89 6.99 -1.30
CA VAL A 159 -15.98 6.55 -0.41
C VAL A 159 -16.78 7.74 0.13
N SER A 160 -16.13 8.84 0.50
CA SER A 160 -16.80 10.04 1.03
C SER A 160 -17.63 10.82 0.01
N LYS A 161 -17.38 10.60 -1.30
CA LYS A 161 -18.07 11.26 -2.41
C LYS A 161 -19.10 10.37 -3.10
N ALA A 162 -19.18 9.10 -2.72
CA ALA A 162 -20.21 8.23 -3.26
C ALA A 162 -21.62 8.73 -2.88
N PRO A 163 -22.63 8.58 -3.77
CA PRO A 163 -22.55 7.95 -5.09
C PRO A 163 -22.02 8.88 -6.20
N GLU A 164 -21.88 10.18 -5.99
CA GLU A 164 -21.47 11.13 -7.03
C GLU A 164 -19.97 11.01 -7.37
N ALA A 165 -19.70 10.45 -8.55
CA ALA A 165 -18.43 10.62 -9.25
C ALA A 165 -17.17 10.26 -8.41
N HIS A 166 -17.18 9.03 -7.90
CA HIS A 166 -16.15 8.45 -7.04
C HIS A 166 -15.28 7.40 -7.75
N GLY A 167 -15.78 6.80 -8.83
CA GLY A 167 -15.13 5.68 -9.51
C GLY A 167 -13.75 5.99 -10.09
N GLY A 168 -13.56 7.20 -10.64
CA GLY A 168 -12.28 7.61 -11.22
C GLY A 168 -11.18 7.75 -10.17
N VAL A 169 -11.47 8.41 -9.05
CA VAL A 169 -10.52 8.52 -7.94
C VAL A 169 -10.26 7.15 -7.31
N GLY A 170 -11.29 6.32 -7.15
CA GLY A 170 -11.14 4.94 -6.66
C GLY A 170 -10.20 4.12 -7.55
N ALA A 171 -10.36 4.16 -8.87
CA ALA A 171 -9.49 3.44 -9.80
C ALA A 171 -8.03 3.96 -9.76
N ALA A 172 -7.83 5.28 -9.80
CA ALA A 172 -6.50 5.89 -9.70
C ALA A 172 -5.80 5.54 -8.37
N SER A 173 -6.57 5.47 -7.29
CA SER A 173 -6.09 5.07 -5.96
C SER A 173 -5.58 3.64 -5.95
N ALA A 174 -6.35 2.70 -6.51
CA ALA A 174 -5.95 1.30 -6.62
C ALA A 174 -4.68 1.13 -7.45
N ILE A 175 -4.55 1.85 -8.57
CA ILE A 175 -3.35 1.85 -9.41
C ILE A 175 -2.15 2.40 -8.64
N GLY A 176 -2.30 3.54 -7.96
CA GLY A 176 -1.25 4.12 -7.14
C GLY A 176 -0.74 3.16 -6.07
N MET A 177 -1.65 2.49 -5.36
CA MET A 177 -1.30 1.46 -4.37
C MET A 177 -0.57 0.28 -5.01
N LEU A 178 -1.03 -0.24 -6.15
CA LEU A 178 -0.36 -1.34 -6.86
C LEU A 178 1.07 -0.99 -7.28
N VAL A 179 1.28 0.22 -7.83
CA VAL A 179 2.61 0.72 -8.18
C VAL A 179 3.47 0.86 -6.92
N GLY A 180 2.91 1.42 -5.84
CA GLY A 180 3.60 1.56 -4.56
C GLY A 180 4.04 0.22 -3.96
N ILE A 181 3.16 -0.78 -3.94
CA ILE A 181 3.48 -2.15 -3.49
C ILE A 181 4.65 -2.71 -4.28
N LYS A 182 4.68 -2.52 -5.61
CA LYS A 182 5.76 -3.05 -6.45
C LYS A 182 7.13 -2.41 -6.18
N MET A 183 7.20 -1.22 -5.57
CA MET A 183 8.49 -0.58 -5.30
C MET A 183 9.32 -1.35 -4.26
N THR A 184 8.69 -2.07 -3.34
CA THR A 184 9.35 -2.79 -2.24
C THR A 184 9.29 -4.31 -2.37
N TRP A 185 8.83 -4.80 -3.54
CA TRP A 185 8.66 -6.22 -3.88
C TRP A 185 9.43 -6.61 -5.14
#